data_AF-T0FBP4-F1
#
_entry.id   AF-T0FBP4-F1
#
_cell.length_a   1.000
_cell.length_b   1.000
_cell.length_c   1.000
_cell.angle_alpha   90.00
_cell.angle_beta   90.00
_cell.angle_gamma   90.00
#
_symmetry.space_group_name_H-M   'P 1'
#
loop_
_entity.id
_entity.type
_entity.pdbx_description
1 polymer ?
#
loop_
_entity_poly.entity_id
_entity_poly.type
_entity_poly.pdbx_seq_one_letter_code
_entity_poly.pdbx_strand_id
1 'polypeptide(L)'
;MFRIAFLVAGFSQRTNSRIGLKSPRSRKKPVLFQAGMNLLSDVLLLRRLTPEEREFLLALLKWKGISFFEWVTSSGFPSVSKDTLIWKSDSQPEDIAQTKDWSREACLLGRFDREEKNAFLRAGANRIYDLTVFPLDEFPIFRPSKPIHPEAILLTRNENLYYKYRSLFRAAGSNAYWCRDIFGLPNLLKETKPGLLILDAESFEARELIEKLRPILGVPYFPLSFCLIDFGRENVYQDLARGLKDLAKAFFDPKDLLLFIRDRFALRSACEESGYQAIVWGGTPRNIREYEFPNIPKIPDDKGQSVLNGRIRRMFLWLGDGAIRGDSSA
;
A
#
# COMPACT_ATOMS: atom_id res chain seq x y z
N MET A 1 46.60 -8.25 -6.23
CA MET A 1 47.12 -9.53 -5.68
C MET A 1 47.14 -9.41 -4.16
N PHE A 2 46.05 -9.75 -3.47
CA PHE A 2 45.98 -9.67 -2.00
C PHE A 2 45.61 -11.05 -1.46
N ARG A 3 46.53 -11.61 -0.67
CA ARG A 3 46.45 -12.93 -0.03
C ARG A 3 45.60 -12.83 1.23
N ILE A 4 44.58 -13.67 1.35
CA ILE A 4 43.86 -13.93 2.60
C ILE A 4 44.47 -15.19 3.22
N ALA A 5 44.97 -15.05 4.45
CA ALA A 5 45.55 -16.13 5.24
C ALA A 5 44.43 -16.94 5.92
N PHE A 6 44.45 -18.26 5.72
CA PHE A 6 43.69 -19.23 6.51
C PHE A 6 44.52 -19.64 7.72
N LEU A 7 43.97 -19.46 8.92
CA LEU A 7 44.56 -19.97 10.15
C LEU A 7 43.98 -21.37 10.42
N VAL A 8 44.85 -22.38 10.31
CA VAL A 8 44.63 -23.75 10.73
C VAL A 8 45.11 -23.87 12.17
N ALA A 9 44.24 -24.33 13.07
CA ALA A 9 44.64 -24.85 14.37
C ALA A 9 43.98 -26.21 14.57
N GLY A 10 44.80 -27.26 14.47
CA GLY A 10 44.44 -28.60 14.92
C GLY A 10 44.72 -28.73 16.42
N PHE A 11 43.92 -29.54 17.10
CA PHE A 11 44.36 -30.20 18.32
C PHE A 11 43.85 -31.64 18.33
N SER A 12 44.79 -32.53 18.61
CA SER A 12 44.68 -33.99 18.55
C SER A 12 44.16 -34.58 19.87
N GLN A 13 43.70 -35.82 19.76
CA GLN A 13 42.93 -36.64 20.69
C GLN A 13 43.70 -37.10 21.94
N ARG A 14 42.98 -37.33 23.05
CA ARG A 14 42.63 -38.67 23.60
C ARG A 14 42.06 -38.55 25.02
N THR A 15 40.89 -39.14 25.27
CA THR A 15 40.72 -40.34 26.13
C THR A 15 39.28 -40.87 26.09
N ASN A 16 39.19 -42.20 26.07
CA ASN A 16 37.99 -43.02 25.97
C ASN A 16 37.09 -42.98 27.22
N SER A 17 35.77 -42.98 27.02
CA SER A 17 34.87 -43.92 27.72
C SER A 17 33.54 -44.03 26.96
N ARG A 18 33.23 -45.27 26.55
CA ARG A 18 31.97 -45.71 25.92
C ARG A 18 30.77 -45.39 26.82
N ILE A 19 29.67 -44.89 26.25
CA ILE A 19 28.27 -45.22 26.59
C ILE A 19 27.35 -44.71 25.47
N GLY A 20 26.47 -45.59 24.96
CA GLY A 20 25.14 -45.21 24.47
C GLY A 20 25.00 -44.69 23.04
N LEU A 21 24.75 -45.60 22.10
CA LEU A 21 24.15 -45.33 20.79
C LEU A 21 22.84 -44.52 20.94
N LYS A 22 22.82 -43.29 20.45
CA LYS A 22 21.61 -42.62 19.93
C LYS A 22 21.95 -41.89 18.64
N SER A 23 21.12 -42.14 17.63
CA SER A 23 21.24 -41.65 16.26
C SER A 23 21.42 -40.13 16.16
N PRO A 24 22.13 -39.61 15.15
CA PRO A 24 22.24 -38.17 14.96
C PRO A 24 20.88 -37.63 14.50
N ARG A 25 20.34 -36.69 15.27
CA ARG A 25 19.24 -35.81 14.88
C ARG A 25 19.51 -35.28 13.48
N SER A 26 18.55 -35.51 12.58
CA SER A 26 18.55 -34.86 11.28
C SER A 26 18.66 -33.35 11.49
N ARG A 27 19.67 -32.74 10.86
CA ARG A 27 19.70 -31.28 10.69
C ARG A 27 18.41 -30.93 9.97
N LYS A 28 17.48 -30.29 10.67
CA LYS A 28 16.35 -29.60 10.04
C LYS A 28 16.95 -28.62 9.05
N LYS A 29 16.84 -28.92 7.75
CA LYS A 29 16.97 -27.92 6.70
C LYS A 29 16.07 -26.75 7.10
N PRO A 30 16.49 -25.49 6.92
CA PRO A 30 15.59 -24.37 7.09
C PRO A 30 14.38 -24.67 6.20
N VAL A 31 13.21 -24.72 6.82
CA VAL A 31 11.93 -24.84 6.12
C VAL A 31 11.85 -23.57 5.28
N LEU A 32 12.19 -23.68 4.00
CA LEU A 32 11.75 -22.73 3.00
C LEU A 32 10.23 -22.84 3.05
N PHE A 33 9.61 -21.91 3.79
CA PHE A 33 8.18 -21.70 3.68
C PHE A 33 7.93 -21.29 2.23
N GLN A 34 7.46 -22.23 1.40
CA GLN A 34 6.70 -21.92 0.20
C GLN A 34 5.33 -21.38 0.67
N ALA A 35 5.33 -20.12 1.12
CA ALA A 35 4.15 -19.28 1.08
C ALA A 35 4.12 -18.64 -0.31
N GLY A 36 2.95 -18.57 -0.96
CA GLY A 36 2.78 -17.88 -2.23
C GLY A 36 3.46 -16.50 -2.19
N MET A 37 4.15 -16.13 -3.26
CA MET A 37 5.07 -14.99 -3.27
C MET A 37 4.33 -13.69 -2.88
N ASN A 38 4.64 -13.14 -1.71
CA ASN A 38 4.01 -11.93 -1.16
C ASN A 38 4.59 -10.65 -1.79
N LEU A 39 4.54 -10.56 -3.12
CA LEU A 39 5.09 -9.45 -3.89
C LEU A 39 4.23 -8.19 -3.72
N LEU A 40 4.89 -7.05 -3.67
CA LEU A 40 4.23 -5.76 -3.58
C LEU A 40 3.43 -5.45 -4.85
N SER A 41 4.00 -5.74 -6.02
CA SER A 41 3.38 -5.54 -7.33
C SER A 41 3.50 -6.79 -8.20
N ASP A 42 2.52 -6.99 -9.08
CA ASP A 42 2.51 -8.06 -10.08
C ASP A 42 3.29 -7.66 -11.34
N VAL A 43 3.32 -6.36 -11.66
CA VAL A 43 3.93 -5.83 -12.88
C VAL A 43 4.88 -4.67 -12.53
N LEU A 44 6.09 -4.68 -13.08
CA LEU A 44 7.03 -3.58 -13.06
C LEU A 44 7.09 -2.91 -14.44
N LEU A 45 6.61 -1.68 -14.50
CA LEU A 45 6.68 -0.85 -15.70
C LEU A 45 7.93 0.01 -15.61
N LEU A 46 8.95 -0.33 -16.38
CA LEU A 46 10.27 0.31 -16.31
C LEU A 46 10.32 1.50 -17.27
N ARG A 47 10.88 2.62 -16.82
CA ARG A 47 11.06 3.84 -17.63
C ARG A 47 12.43 4.46 -17.41
N ARG A 48 13.23 4.62 -18.49
CA ARG A 48 14.53 5.31 -18.44
C ARG A 48 15.48 4.76 -17.35
N LEU A 49 15.52 3.44 -17.23
CA LEU A 49 16.58 2.75 -16.49
C LEU A 49 17.80 2.62 -17.40
N THR A 50 18.98 2.81 -16.84
CA THR A 50 20.23 2.45 -17.51
C THR A 50 20.32 0.93 -17.72
N PRO A 51 21.11 0.45 -18.70
CA PRO A 51 21.36 -0.98 -18.87
C PRO A 51 21.82 -1.67 -17.58
N GLU A 52 22.72 -1.02 -16.83
CA GLU A 52 23.29 -1.52 -15.58
C GLU A 52 22.24 -1.60 -14.46
N GLU A 53 21.37 -0.59 -14.33
CA GLU A 53 20.26 -0.63 -13.36
C GLU A 53 19.26 -1.73 -13.67
N ARG A 54 18.95 -1.93 -14.96
CA ARG A 54 18.08 -3.02 -15.39
C ARG A 54 18.72 -4.37 -15.07
N GLU A 55 19.99 -4.55 -15.40
CA GLU A 55 20.73 -5.78 -15.06
C GLU A 55 20.75 -6.02 -13.55
N PHE A 56 21.00 -4.98 -12.76
CA PHE A 56 20.97 -5.04 -11.30
C PHE A 56 19.58 -5.45 -10.78
N LEU A 57 18.51 -4.84 -11.28
CA LEU A 57 17.14 -5.20 -10.90
C LEU A 57 16.85 -6.67 -11.20
N LEU A 58 17.18 -7.15 -12.40
CA LEU A 58 16.96 -8.54 -12.79
C LEU A 58 17.82 -9.50 -11.95
N ALA A 59 19.08 -9.15 -11.66
CA ALA A 59 19.94 -9.91 -10.77
C ALA A 59 19.38 -9.95 -9.33
N LEU A 60 18.84 -8.84 -8.84
CA LEU A 60 18.18 -8.75 -7.53
C LEU A 60 16.96 -9.66 -7.47
N LEU A 61 16.11 -9.67 -8.50
CA LEU A 61 14.95 -10.58 -8.59
C LEU A 61 15.39 -12.04 -8.59
N LYS A 62 16.41 -12.40 -9.39
CA LYS A 62 16.99 -13.77 -9.40
C LYS A 62 17.53 -14.16 -8.03
N TRP A 63 18.29 -13.28 -7.39
CA TRP A 63 18.87 -13.52 -6.06
C TRP A 63 17.79 -13.73 -4.99
N LYS A 64 16.66 -13.03 -5.10
CA LYS A 64 15.48 -13.21 -4.24
C LYS A 64 14.64 -14.44 -4.60
N GLY A 65 14.99 -15.20 -5.64
CA GLY A 65 14.24 -16.37 -6.10
C GLY A 65 12.88 -16.02 -6.72
N ILE A 66 12.73 -14.81 -7.28
CA ILE A 66 11.50 -14.35 -7.89
C ILE A 66 11.49 -14.76 -9.36
N SER A 67 10.48 -15.53 -9.75
CA SER A 67 10.20 -15.81 -11.16
C SER A 67 9.71 -14.54 -11.86
N PHE A 68 10.30 -14.20 -13.01
CA PHE A 68 9.86 -13.05 -13.78
C PHE A 68 9.84 -13.30 -15.29
N PHE A 69 9.05 -12.50 -16.00
CA PHE A 69 8.87 -12.58 -17.44
C PHE A 69 8.80 -11.18 -18.07
N GLU A 70 9.44 -10.99 -19.21
CA GLU A 70 9.40 -9.71 -19.94
C GLU A 70 8.12 -9.60 -20.78
N TRP A 71 7.40 -8.51 -20.63
CA TRP A 71 6.26 -8.18 -21.44
C TRP A 71 6.68 -7.45 -22.72
N VAL A 72 6.65 -8.19 -23.82
CA VAL A 72 6.94 -7.66 -25.17
C VAL A 72 5.64 -7.34 -25.90
N THR A 73 5.50 -6.09 -26.35
CA THR A 73 4.25 -5.52 -26.89
C THR A 73 3.67 -6.28 -28.09
N SER A 74 4.52 -6.95 -28.88
CA SER A 74 4.10 -7.75 -30.05
C SER A 74 3.29 -9.00 -29.70
N SER A 75 3.27 -9.40 -28.43
CA SER A 75 2.68 -10.68 -27.98
C SER A 75 1.39 -10.55 -27.15
N GLY A 76 0.85 -9.33 -27.00
CA GLY A 76 -0.24 -9.07 -26.07
C GLY A 76 0.21 -9.14 -24.60
N PHE A 77 -0.72 -9.22 -23.65
CA PHE A 77 -0.37 -9.35 -22.23
C PHE A 77 0.15 -10.77 -21.92
N PRO A 78 1.24 -10.94 -21.15
CA PRO A 78 1.83 -12.26 -20.93
C PRO A 78 0.89 -13.22 -20.19
N SER A 79 0.69 -14.41 -20.77
CA SER A 79 -0.05 -15.51 -20.12
C SER A 79 0.87 -16.29 -19.18
N VAL A 80 1.18 -15.69 -18.03
CA VAL A 80 2.03 -16.28 -16.98
C VAL A 80 1.27 -16.50 -15.69
N SER A 81 1.78 -17.41 -14.85
CA SER A 81 1.21 -17.69 -13.53
C SER A 81 1.10 -16.43 -12.68
N LYS A 82 0.20 -16.41 -11.69
CA LYS A 82 0.05 -15.24 -10.81
C LYS A 82 1.29 -14.96 -9.95
N ASP A 83 2.12 -15.98 -9.73
CA ASP A 83 3.35 -15.90 -8.95
C ASP A 83 4.56 -15.40 -9.78
N THR A 84 4.38 -15.18 -11.09
CA THR A 84 5.41 -14.62 -11.96
C THR A 84 5.28 -13.10 -12.03
N LEU A 85 6.35 -12.40 -11.64
CA LEU A 85 6.44 -10.95 -11.81
C LEU A 85 6.64 -10.60 -13.28
N ILE A 86 5.78 -9.76 -13.82
CA ILE A 86 5.91 -9.28 -15.20
C ILE A 86 6.72 -7.99 -15.16
N TRP A 87 7.62 -7.77 -16.11
CA TRP A 87 8.29 -6.48 -16.26
C TRP A 87 8.27 -6.02 -17.70
N LYS A 88 8.25 -4.71 -17.93
CA LYS A 88 8.24 -4.11 -19.27
C LYS A 88 9.28 -3.01 -19.37
N SER A 89 10.13 -3.10 -20.39
CA SER A 89 11.03 -2.02 -20.80
C SER A 89 10.26 -0.89 -21.51
N ASP A 90 10.76 0.34 -21.39
CA ASP A 90 10.25 1.53 -22.11
C ASP A 90 8.72 1.72 -22.04
N SER A 91 8.19 1.57 -20.83
CA SER A 91 6.76 1.60 -20.56
C SER A 91 6.12 2.93 -20.98
N GLN A 92 4.87 2.87 -21.39
CA GLN A 92 4.04 4.00 -21.83
C GLN A 92 2.76 4.10 -20.98
N PRO A 93 2.07 5.26 -20.95
CA PRO A 93 0.85 5.43 -20.16
C PRO A 93 -0.24 4.37 -20.44
N GLU A 94 -0.36 3.90 -21.69
CA GLU A 94 -1.33 2.89 -22.12
C GLU A 94 -1.09 1.53 -21.44
N ASP A 95 0.15 1.24 -21.03
CA ASP A 95 0.48 0.00 -20.31
C ASP A 95 -0.19 -0.05 -18.94
N ILE A 96 -0.40 1.10 -18.29
CA ILE A 96 -1.14 1.17 -17.02
C ILE A 96 -2.58 0.68 -17.21
N ALA A 97 -3.26 1.18 -18.24
CA ALA A 97 -4.63 0.81 -18.54
C ALA A 97 -4.74 -0.70 -18.81
N GLN A 98 -3.82 -1.24 -19.62
CA GLN A 98 -3.78 -2.67 -19.90
C GLN A 98 -3.57 -3.48 -18.61
N THR A 99 -2.61 -3.13 -17.75
CA THR A 99 -2.42 -3.88 -16.49
C THR A 99 -3.68 -3.91 -15.61
N LYS A 100 -4.47 -2.83 -15.63
CA LYS A 100 -5.75 -2.73 -14.92
C LYS A 100 -6.80 -3.68 -15.51
N ASP A 101 -6.92 -3.77 -16.83
CA ASP A 101 -7.84 -4.69 -17.51
C ASP A 101 -7.56 -6.15 -17.13
N TRP A 102 -6.29 -6.49 -16.95
CA TRP A 102 -5.84 -7.81 -16.50
C TRP A 102 -5.86 -7.99 -14.97
N SER A 103 -6.43 -7.03 -14.24
CA SER A 103 -6.55 -7.04 -12.77
C SER A 103 -5.20 -7.26 -12.05
N ARG A 104 -4.11 -6.72 -12.61
CA ARG A 104 -2.76 -6.78 -12.05
C ARG A 104 -2.37 -5.47 -11.39
N GLU A 105 -1.57 -5.54 -10.33
CA GLU A 105 -1.02 -4.35 -9.69
C GLU A 105 0.30 -3.94 -10.32
N ALA A 106 0.31 -2.83 -11.06
CA ALA A 106 1.52 -2.26 -11.62
C ALA A 106 2.23 -1.33 -10.62
N CYS A 107 3.56 -1.36 -10.64
CA CYS A 107 4.43 -0.30 -10.14
C CYS A 107 5.20 0.29 -11.32
N LEU A 108 5.12 1.61 -11.47
CA LEU A 108 5.99 2.37 -12.36
C LEU A 108 7.32 2.60 -11.65
N LEU A 109 8.43 2.22 -12.27
CA LEU A 109 9.79 2.31 -11.71
C LEU A 109 10.69 2.98 -12.74
N GLY A 110 11.32 4.10 -12.40
CA GLY A 110 12.11 4.81 -13.40
C GLY A 110 12.39 6.26 -13.09
N ARG A 111 12.82 6.99 -14.12
CA ARG A 111 13.00 8.44 -14.09
C ARG A 111 11.93 9.11 -14.94
N PHE A 112 11.35 10.18 -14.41
CA PHE A 112 10.20 10.87 -15.00
C PHE A 112 10.41 12.37 -14.99
N ASP A 113 10.08 13.04 -16.08
CA ASP A 113 9.87 14.47 -16.11
C ASP A 113 8.41 14.77 -15.71
N ARG A 114 8.10 16.06 -15.60
CA ARG A 114 6.80 16.51 -15.11
C ARG A 114 5.67 16.09 -16.04
N GLU A 115 5.88 16.22 -17.35
CA GLU A 115 4.90 15.95 -18.39
C GLU A 115 4.59 14.45 -18.47
N GLU A 116 5.62 13.61 -18.54
CA GLU A 116 5.48 12.15 -18.51
C GLU A 116 4.78 11.68 -17.24
N LYS A 117 5.18 12.21 -16.08
CA LYS A 117 4.56 11.84 -14.82
C LYS A 117 3.07 12.14 -14.82
N ASN A 118 2.68 13.33 -15.29
CA ASN A 118 1.27 13.71 -15.40
C ASN A 118 0.51 12.82 -16.39
N ALA A 119 1.16 12.34 -17.46
CA ALA A 119 0.56 11.38 -18.37
C ALA A 119 0.28 10.03 -17.68
N PHE A 120 1.24 9.47 -16.95
CA PHE A 120 1.05 8.23 -16.19
C PHE A 120 0.00 8.36 -15.07
N LEU A 121 -0.01 9.48 -14.35
CA LEU A 121 -1.02 9.74 -13.31
C LEU A 121 -2.43 9.81 -13.91
N ARG A 122 -2.60 10.47 -15.07
CA ARG A 122 -3.88 10.49 -15.80
C ARG A 122 -4.30 9.12 -16.31
N ALA A 123 -3.34 8.27 -16.67
CA ALA A 123 -3.61 6.87 -17.02
C ALA A 123 -3.95 5.98 -15.82
N GLY A 124 -3.87 6.49 -14.58
CA GLY A 124 -4.27 5.78 -13.36
C GLY A 124 -3.12 5.14 -12.59
N ALA A 125 -1.87 5.58 -12.81
CA ALA A 125 -0.74 5.09 -12.03
C ALA A 125 -0.88 5.47 -10.55
N ASN A 126 -0.90 4.45 -9.68
CA ASN A 126 -1.08 4.63 -8.23
C ASN A 126 0.16 4.26 -7.41
N ARG A 127 1.21 3.70 -8.04
CA ARG A 127 2.48 3.31 -7.43
C ARG A 127 3.62 3.72 -8.35
N ILE A 128 4.42 4.68 -7.91
CA ILE A 128 5.51 5.25 -8.70
C ILE A 128 6.75 5.33 -7.82
N TYR A 129 7.81 4.62 -8.20
CA TYR A 129 9.12 4.70 -7.57
C TYR A 129 10.06 5.51 -8.48
N ASP A 130 10.34 6.73 -8.07
CA ASP A 130 11.13 7.69 -8.85
C ASP A 130 12.63 7.57 -8.51
N LEU A 131 13.39 7.07 -9.48
CA LEU A 131 14.85 6.89 -9.41
C LEU A 131 15.63 8.21 -9.49
N THR A 132 14.95 9.33 -9.75
CA THR A 132 15.52 10.68 -9.61
C THR A 132 15.66 11.06 -8.13
N VAL A 133 14.83 10.45 -7.26
CA VAL A 133 14.74 10.79 -5.83
C VAL A 133 15.26 9.65 -4.95
N PHE A 134 15.04 8.39 -5.34
CA PHE A 134 15.35 7.24 -4.50
C PHE A 134 16.22 6.22 -5.24
N PRO A 135 17.21 5.61 -4.57
CA PRO A 135 18.11 4.66 -5.22
C PRO A 135 17.42 3.29 -5.40
N LEU A 136 17.80 2.58 -6.46
CA LEU A 136 17.17 1.31 -6.86
C LEU A 136 17.37 0.17 -5.84
N ASP A 137 18.48 0.16 -5.10
CA ASP A 137 18.80 -0.84 -4.08
C ASP A 137 17.86 -0.77 -2.85
N GLU A 138 17.17 0.35 -2.67
CA GLU A 138 16.14 0.53 -1.66
C GLU A 138 14.72 0.20 -2.15
N PHE A 139 14.56 -0.31 -3.38
CA PHE A 139 13.25 -0.63 -3.94
C PHE A 139 12.53 -1.73 -3.12
N PRO A 140 11.32 -1.46 -2.60
CA PRO A 140 10.59 -2.45 -1.81
C PRO A 140 9.89 -3.47 -2.72
N ILE A 141 10.36 -4.72 -2.68
CA ILE A 141 9.81 -5.80 -3.51
C ILE A 141 8.65 -6.54 -2.82
N PHE A 142 8.68 -6.67 -1.50
CA PHE A 142 7.74 -7.48 -0.73
C PHE A 142 6.78 -6.62 0.09
N ARG A 143 5.57 -7.13 0.30
CA ARG A 143 4.61 -6.53 1.24
C ARG A 143 5.04 -6.79 2.68
N PRO A 144 4.54 -5.99 3.63
CA PRO A 144 4.61 -6.31 5.05
C PRO A 144 4.04 -7.70 5.33
N SER A 145 4.62 -8.41 6.29
CA SER A 145 4.15 -9.73 6.73
C SER A 145 2.87 -9.66 7.57
N LYS A 146 2.58 -8.49 8.14
CA LYS A 146 1.38 -8.20 8.93
C LYS A 146 0.69 -6.94 8.39
N PRO A 147 -0.64 -6.90 8.37
CA PRO A 147 -1.38 -5.72 7.94
C PRO A 147 -1.08 -4.53 8.85
N ILE A 148 -0.70 -3.41 8.24
CA ILE A 148 -0.47 -2.13 8.95
C ILE A 148 -1.81 -1.41 9.20
N HIS A 149 -2.77 -1.60 8.29
CA HIS A 149 -4.09 -0.98 8.38
C HIS A 149 -5.18 -2.05 8.47
N PRO A 150 -6.28 -1.79 9.18
CA PRO A 150 -7.46 -2.63 9.08
C PRO A 150 -7.99 -2.63 7.65
N GLU A 151 -8.76 -3.65 7.29
CA GLU A 151 -9.49 -3.61 6.02
C GLU A 151 -10.50 -2.46 6.02
N ALA A 152 -10.73 -1.90 4.84
CA ALA A 152 -11.61 -0.77 4.64
C ALA A 152 -12.71 -1.08 3.63
N ILE A 153 -13.89 -0.49 3.82
CA ILE A 153 -14.88 -0.32 2.75
C ILE A 153 -14.82 1.13 2.30
N LEU A 154 -14.80 1.34 0.98
CA LEU A 154 -15.00 2.66 0.38
C LEU A 154 -16.33 2.68 -0.36
N LEU A 155 -17.27 3.47 0.14
CA LEU A 155 -18.53 3.78 -0.52
C LEU A 155 -18.32 4.96 -1.47
N THR A 156 -18.17 4.69 -2.77
CA THR A 156 -17.91 5.71 -3.80
C THR A 156 -18.33 5.22 -5.18
N ARG A 157 -18.81 6.15 -6.02
CA ARG A 157 -18.98 5.93 -7.47
C ARG A 157 -17.71 6.28 -8.25
N ASN A 158 -16.74 6.96 -7.61
CA ASN A 158 -15.48 7.36 -8.21
C ASN A 158 -14.47 6.19 -8.22
N GLU A 159 -14.33 5.58 -9.39
CA GLU A 159 -13.39 4.47 -9.61
C GLU A 159 -11.94 4.83 -9.31
N ASN A 160 -11.49 6.02 -9.74
CA ASN A 160 -10.11 6.46 -9.55
C ASN A 160 -9.78 6.66 -8.06
N LEU A 161 -10.74 7.19 -7.30
CA LEU A 161 -10.61 7.32 -5.85
C LEU A 161 -10.46 5.95 -5.19
N TYR A 162 -11.31 4.98 -5.58
CA TYR A 162 -11.22 3.61 -5.08
C TYR A 162 -9.87 2.96 -5.34
N TYR A 163 -9.35 3.00 -6.56
CA TYR A 163 -8.07 2.36 -6.86
C TYR A 163 -6.89 3.01 -6.14
N LYS A 164 -6.94 4.32 -5.83
CA LYS A 164 -5.92 4.97 -4.99
C LYS A 164 -5.90 4.42 -3.57
N TYR A 165 -7.05 4.37 -2.90
CA TYR A 165 -7.16 3.77 -1.57
C TYR A 165 -6.79 2.29 -1.60
N ARG A 166 -7.36 1.51 -2.53
CA ARG A 166 -7.06 0.08 -2.66
C ARG A 166 -5.58 -0.19 -2.84
N SER A 167 -4.91 0.54 -3.73
CA SER A 167 -3.48 0.41 -3.97
C SER A 167 -2.66 0.62 -2.68
N LEU A 168 -3.05 1.63 -1.90
CA LEU A 168 -2.44 1.96 -0.62
C LEU A 168 -2.69 0.84 0.42
N PHE A 169 -3.93 0.44 0.67
CA PHE A 169 -4.25 -0.64 1.61
C PHE A 169 -3.57 -1.96 1.22
N ARG A 170 -3.51 -2.31 -0.07
CA ARG A 170 -2.83 -3.52 -0.56
C ARG A 170 -1.32 -3.49 -0.35
N ALA A 171 -0.69 -2.32 -0.44
CA ALA A 171 0.72 -2.15 -0.09
C ALA A 171 0.99 -2.25 1.42
N ALA A 172 0.01 -1.92 2.26
CA ALA A 172 0.05 -2.11 3.71
C ALA A 172 -0.19 -3.56 4.16
N GLY A 173 -0.35 -4.51 3.23
CA GLY A 173 -0.71 -5.90 3.54
C GLY A 173 -2.18 -6.08 3.96
N SER A 174 -3.04 -5.13 3.63
CA SER A 174 -4.49 -5.13 3.90
C SER A 174 -5.27 -5.05 2.59
N ASN A 175 -6.58 -4.79 2.66
CA ASN A 175 -7.42 -4.61 1.48
C ASN A 175 -8.44 -3.48 1.65
N ALA A 176 -8.90 -2.94 0.53
CA ALA A 176 -10.06 -2.07 0.47
C ALA A 176 -11.11 -2.70 -0.44
N TYR A 177 -12.36 -2.73 0.02
CA TYR A 177 -13.51 -3.23 -0.71
C TYR A 177 -14.29 -2.09 -1.33
N TRP A 178 -14.73 -2.26 -2.57
CA TRP A 178 -15.52 -1.27 -3.26
C TRP A 178 -17.00 -1.47 -2.99
N CYS A 179 -17.66 -0.45 -2.45
CA CYS A 179 -19.11 -0.35 -2.45
C CYS A 179 -19.51 0.75 -3.44
N ARG A 180 -19.98 0.37 -4.63
CA ARG A 180 -20.48 1.32 -5.65
C ARG A 180 -21.91 1.78 -5.37
N ASP A 181 -22.64 0.95 -4.65
CA ASP A 181 -24.07 1.11 -4.41
C ASP A 181 -24.38 0.98 -2.92
N ILE A 182 -25.09 1.96 -2.39
CA ILE A 182 -25.43 2.07 -0.98
C ILE A 182 -26.30 0.90 -0.50
N PHE A 183 -27.11 0.31 -1.38
CA PHE A 183 -27.95 -0.85 -1.05
C PHE A 183 -27.12 -2.11 -0.76
N GLY A 184 -25.93 -2.25 -1.36
CA GLY A 184 -25.02 -3.37 -1.12
C GLY A 184 -24.22 -3.26 0.17
N LEU A 185 -24.12 -2.06 0.76
CA LEU A 185 -23.27 -1.81 1.91
C LEU A 185 -23.58 -2.69 3.13
N PRO A 186 -24.85 -2.93 3.54
CA PRO A 186 -25.13 -3.77 4.71
C PRO A 186 -24.64 -5.21 4.56
N ASN A 187 -24.69 -5.77 3.35
CA ASN A 187 -24.18 -7.12 3.08
C ASN A 187 -22.65 -7.13 3.13
N LEU A 188 -22.01 -6.13 2.50
CA LEU A 188 -20.55 -6.02 2.48
C LEU A 188 -19.97 -5.83 3.90
N LEU A 189 -20.63 -5.03 4.75
CA LEU A 189 -20.26 -4.87 6.17
C LEU A 189 -20.31 -6.19 6.94
N LYS A 190 -21.35 -7.01 6.71
CA LYS A 190 -21.51 -8.32 7.36
C LYS A 190 -20.45 -9.33 6.91
N GLU A 191 -20.16 -9.35 5.62
CA GLU A 191 -19.21 -10.28 5.00
C GLU A 191 -17.76 -9.97 5.37
N THR A 192 -17.37 -8.69 5.30
CA THR A 192 -15.97 -8.28 5.44
C THR A 192 -15.60 -7.84 6.86
N LYS A 193 -16.57 -7.37 7.66
CA LYS A 193 -16.34 -6.84 9.02
C LYS A 193 -15.14 -5.89 9.07
N PRO A 194 -15.14 -4.83 8.24
CA PRO A 194 -13.98 -3.96 8.09
C PRO A 194 -13.72 -3.18 9.39
N GLY A 195 -12.50 -2.70 9.59
CA GLY A 195 -12.20 -1.76 10.68
C GLY A 195 -12.48 -0.30 10.30
N LEU A 196 -12.62 -0.01 9.00
CA LEU A 196 -12.81 1.34 8.48
C LEU A 196 -13.91 1.40 7.42
N LEU A 197 -14.73 2.44 7.48
CA LEU A 197 -15.68 2.82 6.45
C LEU A 197 -15.38 4.24 5.98
N ILE A 198 -15.11 4.40 4.70
CA ILE A 198 -14.88 5.70 4.08
C ILE A 198 -16.08 6.00 3.17
N LEU A 199 -16.77 7.09 3.48
CA LEU A 199 -17.99 7.54 2.79
C LEU A 199 -17.63 8.70 1.87
N ASP A 200 -17.79 8.54 0.56
CA ASP A 200 -17.64 9.63 -0.39
C ASP A 200 -18.96 10.39 -0.56
N ALA A 201 -19.11 11.52 0.14
CA ALA A 201 -20.33 12.34 0.08
C ALA A 201 -20.47 13.14 -1.22
N GLU A 202 -19.46 13.13 -2.10
CA GLU A 202 -19.55 13.73 -3.42
C GLU A 202 -20.11 12.76 -4.46
N SER A 203 -20.08 11.46 -4.17
CA SER A 203 -20.63 10.42 -5.06
C SER A 203 -22.14 10.19 -4.91
N PHE A 204 -22.74 10.65 -3.81
CA PHE A 204 -24.13 10.36 -3.44
C PHE A 204 -24.82 11.60 -2.88
N GLU A 205 -26.15 11.66 -3.02
CA GLU A 205 -26.93 12.72 -2.40
C GLU A 205 -26.93 12.56 -0.87
N ALA A 206 -26.76 13.64 -0.13
CA ALA A 206 -26.72 13.60 1.33
C ALA A 206 -27.99 12.99 1.94
N ARG A 207 -29.16 13.29 1.36
CA ARG A 207 -30.44 12.72 1.79
C ARG A 207 -30.44 11.20 1.66
N GLU A 208 -29.99 10.68 0.52
CA GLU A 208 -29.89 9.23 0.27
C GLU A 208 -28.95 8.58 1.29
N LEU A 209 -27.76 9.16 1.50
CA LEU A 209 -26.81 8.70 2.50
C LEU A 209 -27.43 8.62 3.90
N ILE A 210 -28.10 9.69 4.34
CA ILE A 210 -28.70 9.76 5.67
C ILE A 210 -29.79 8.70 5.85
N GLU A 211 -30.74 8.63 4.92
CA GLU A 211 -31.88 7.70 5.01
C GLU A 211 -31.42 6.23 5.04
N LYS A 212 -30.36 5.88 4.31
CA LYS A 212 -29.88 4.49 4.18
C LYS A 212 -28.83 4.10 5.20
N LEU A 213 -27.97 5.02 5.65
CA LEU A 213 -26.93 4.73 6.62
C LEU A 213 -27.45 4.78 8.06
N ARG A 214 -28.41 5.65 8.38
CA ARG A 214 -28.93 5.80 9.74
C ARG A 214 -29.41 4.47 10.38
N PRO A 215 -30.12 3.57 9.68
CA PRO A 215 -30.54 2.29 10.25
C PRO A 215 -29.40 1.31 10.56
N ILE A 216 -28.22 1.50 9.96
CA ILE A 216 -27.04 0.64 10.18
C ILE A 216 -26.01 1.28 11.12
N LEU A 217 -26.20 2.53 11.52
CA LEU A 217 -25.42 3.15 12.59
C LEU A 217 -25.75 2.47 13.92
N GLY A 218 -24.73 2.03 14.66
CA GLY A 218 -24.90 1.40 15.98
C GLY A 218 -25.16 -0.12 15.95
N VAL A 219 -25.10 -0.75 14.78
CA VAL A 219 -25.01 -2.22 14.69
C VAL A 219 -23.72 -2.67 15.39
N PRO A 220 -23.72 -3.79 16.15
CA PRO A 220 -22.49 -4.32 16.72
C PRO A 220 -21.41 -4.44 15.64
N TYR A 221 -20.19 -3.97 15.95
CA TYR A 221 -19.05 -3.96 15.02
C TYR A 221 -19.14 -2.98 13.84
N PHE A 222 -19.97 -1.93 13.93
CA PHE A 222 -19.91 -0.85 12.93
C PHE A 222 -18.50 -0.24 12.89
N PRO A 223 -17.86 -0.13 11.71
CA PRO A 223 -16.49 0.34 11.57
C PRO A 223 -16.35 1.81 11.99
N LEU A 224 -15.11 2.23 12.23
CA LEU A 224 -14.81 3.66 12.30
C LEU A 224 -15.14 4.30 10.96
N SER A 225 -16.09 5.25 10.95
CA SER A 225 -16.54 5.91 9.71
C SER A 225 -15.95 7.31 9.56
N PHE A 226 -15.44 7.58 8.36
CA PHE A 226 -15.01 8.91 7.92
C PHE A 226 -15.75 9.31 6.67
N CYS A 227 -16.01 10.61 6.52
CA CYS A 227 -16.67 11.15 5.35
C CYS A 227 -15.70 12.04 4.56
N LEU A 228 -15.61 11.80 3.27
CA LEU A 228 -14.93 12.64 2.31
C LEU A 228 -15.96 13.65 1.78
N ILE A 229 -15.65 14.93 1.92
CA ILE A 229 -16.53 16.03 1.52
C ILE A 229 -15.69 17.18 1.00
N ASP A 230 -16.15 17.85 -0.05
CA ASP A 230 -15.56 19.11 -0.52
C ASP A 230 -16.17 20.26 0.30
N PHE A 231 -15.38 20.91 1.16
CA PHE A 231 -15.87 22.02 1.99
C PHE A 231 -16.13 23.31 1.19
N GLY A 232 -15.65 23.39 -0.05
CA GLY A 232 -15.84 24.54 -0.93
C GLY A 232 -17.21 24.59 -1.62
N ARG A 233 -18.00 23.51 -1.61
CA ARG A 233 -19.31 23.49 -2.31
C ARG A 233 -20.39 24.21 -1.49
N GLU A 234 -21.36 24.82 -2.18
CA GLU A 234 -22.35 25.73 -1.57
C GLU A 234 -23.24 25.08 -0.50
N ASN A 235 -23.60 23.80 -0.67
CA ASN A 235 -24.63 23.14 0.15
C ASN A 235 -24.08 22.31 1.33
N VAL A 236 -22.77 22.32 1.60
CA VAL A 236 -22.13 21.51 2.67
C VAL A 236 -22.81 21.69 4.01
N TYR A 237 -22.96 22.95 4.43
CA TYR A 237 -23.49 23.26 5.76
C TYR A 237 -24.95 22.83 5.91
N GLN A 238 -25.73 22.89 4.83
CA GLN A 238 -27.11 22.41 4.82
C GLN A 238 -27.16 20.89 4.97
N ASP A 239 -26.32 20.17 4.23
CA ASP A 239 -26.25 18.70 4.29
C ASP A 239 -25.79 18.21 5.67
N LEU A 240 -24.78 18.87 6.25
CA LEU A 240 -24.34 18.59 7.62
C LEU A 240 -25.45 18.87 8.64
N ALA A 241 -26.17 19.99 8.51
CA ALA A 241 -27.29 20.33 9.39
C ALA A 241 -28.47 19.34 9.28
N ARG A 242 -28.68 18.75 8.10
CA ARG A 242 -29.72 17.74 7.84
C ARG A 242 -29.39 16.35 8.40
N GLY A 243 -28.19 16.15 8.92
CA GLY A 243 -27.80 14.93 9.63
C GLY A 243 -26.66 14.15 8.96
N LEU A 244 -26.02 14.67 7.91
CA LEU A 244 -24.81 14.06 7.36
C LEU A 244 -23.69 13.98 8.42
N LYS A 245 -23.66 14.97 9.32
CA LYS A 245 -22.73 15.02 10.47
C LYS A 245 -22.81 13.79 11.39
N ASP A 246 -23.95 13.11 11.41
CA ASP A 246 -24.21 12.00 12.31
C ASP A 246 -23.75 10.64 11.73
N LEU A 247 -23.36 10.60 10.44
CA LEU A 247 -22.98 9.36 9.75
C LEU A 247 -21.50 9.01 9.90
N ALA A 248 -20.66 10.00 10.22
CA ALA A 248 -19.22 9.88 10.28
C ALA A 248 -18.65 10.51 11.55
N LYS A 249 -17.55 9.95 12.03
CA LYS A 249 -16.83 10.48 13.19
C LYS A 249 -16.13 11.81 12.88
N ALA A 250 -15.67 11.96 11.64
CA ALA A 250 -14.95 13.13 11.16
C ALA A 250 -15.07 13.30 9.64
N PHE A 251 -14.82 14.52 9.19
CA PHE A 251 -14.91 14.92 7.79
C PHE A 251 -13.54 15.35 7.26
N PHE A 252 -13.26 15.00 6.02
CA PHE A 252 -11.99 15.27 5.35
C PHE A 252 -12.21 15.74 3.94
N ASP A 253 -11.33 16.60 3.47
CA ASP A 253 -11.12 16.71 2.03
C ASP A 253 -10.64 15.35 1.49
N PRO A 254 -11.11 14.92 0.30
CA PRO A 254 -10.78 13.61 -0.26
C PRO A 254 -9.28 13.28 -0.31
N LYS A 255 -8.42 14.30 -0.41
CA LYS A 255 -6.96 14.16 -0.49
C LYS A 255 -6.32 13.94 0.88
N ASP A 256 -6.83 14.57 1.93
CA ASP A 256 -6.17 14.61 3.23
C ASP A 256 -6.20 13.27 3.96
N LEU A 257 -7.34 12.58 3.93
CA LEU A 257 -7.43 11.26 4.54
C LEU A 257 -6.50 10.24 3.84
N LEU A 258 -6.42 10.29 2.51
CA LEU A 258 -5.55 9.41 1.73
C LEU A 258 -4.07 9.64 2.07
N LEU A 259 -3.66 10.91 2.12
CA LEU A 259 -2.31 11.31 2.47
C LEU A 259 -1.95 10.94 3.92
N PHE A 260 -2.90 11.11 4.82
CA PHE A 260 -2.75 10.69 6.20
C PHE A 260 -2.51 9.18 6.31
N ILE A 261 -3.35 8.35 5.69
CA ILE A 261 -3.19 6.89 5.70
C ILE A 261 -1.83 6.50 5.07
N ARG A 262 -1.39 7.19 4.02
CA ARG A 262 -0.07 6.98 3.43
C ARG A 262 1.05 7.26 4.43
N ASP A 263 0.96 8.35 5.16
CA ASP A 263 2.00 8.69 6.13
C ASP A 263 2.00 7.76 7.33
N ARG A 264 0.87 7.09 7.62
CA ARG A 264 0.80 6.01 8.61
C ARG A 264 1.73 4.82 8.33
N PHE A 265 2.18 4.61 7.11
CA PHE A 265 3.22 3.60 6.82
C PHE A 265 4.53 3.90 7.56
N ALA A 266 4.95 5.17 7.57
CA ALA A 266 6.25 5.56 8.12
C ALA A 266 6.23 5.79 9.64
N LEU A 267 5.05 5.73 10.27
CA LEU A 267 4.94 5.99 11.70
C LEU A 267 5.51 4.82 12.49
N ARG A 268 6.53 5.12 13.31
CA ARG A 268 6.93 4.26 14.43
C ARG A 268 5.90 4.46 15.51
N SER A 269 5.21 3.40 15.96
CA SER A 269 4.42 3.24 17.20
C SER A 269 3.51 4.39 17.69
N ALA A 270 4.02 5.62 17.81
CA ALA A 270 3.29 6.86 17.96
C ALA A 270 3.86 7.89 16.98
N CYS A 271 2.99 8.49 16.17
CA CYS A 271 3.37 9.74 15.55
C CYS A 271 2.83 10.85 16.42
N GLU A 272 3.69 11.82 16.74
CA GLU A 272 3.36 12.90 17.66
C GLU A 272 2.72 14.10 16.94
N GLU A 273 3.14 14.43 15.71
CA GLU A 273 2.52 15.51 14.91
C GLU A 273 1.98 15.08 13.53
N SER A 274 0.77 15.52 13.19
CA SER A 274 0.17 15.36 11.85
C SER A 274 -0.22 16.74 11.35
N GLY A 275 0.26 17.13 10.17
CA GLY A 275 -0.17 18.35 9.48
C GLY A 275 -1.57 18.26 8.86
N TYR A 276 -2.18 17.08 8.85
CA TYR A 276 -3.54 16.87 8.33
C TYR A 276 -4.60 17.21 9.36
N GLN A 277 -5.61 17.94 8.92
CA GLN A 277 -6.74 18.35 9.74
C GLN A 277 -7.99 17.54 9.35
N ALA A 278 -8.82 17.26 10.34
CA ALA A 278 -10.21 16.88 10.10
C ALA A 278 -11.11 18.00 10.60
N ILE A 279 -12.25 18.17 9.95
CA ILE A 279 -13.25 19.14 10.41
C ILE A 279 -14.28 18.40 11.29
N VAL A 280 -14.44 18.88 12.52
CA VAL A 280 -15.58 18.50 13.37
C VAL A 280 -16.77 19.39 13.05
N TRP A 281 -17.95 18.90 13.42
CA TRP A 281 -19.13 19.74 13.58
C TRP A 281 -18.82 21.06 14.32
N GLY A 282 -19.23 22.18 13.72
CA GLY A 282 -18.87 23.53 14.14
C GLY A 282 -17.75 24.18 13.30
N GLY A 283 -17.21 23.45 12.33
CA GLY A 283 -16.16 23.97 11.42
C GLY A 283 -14.78 24.06 12.08
N THR A 284 -14.64 23.58 13.32
CA THR A 284 -13.37 23.64 14.04
C THR A 284 -12.44 22.56 13.50
N PRO A 285 -11.28 22.94 12.93
CA PRO A 285 -10.28 21.96 12.53
C PRO A 285 -9.72 21.29 13.80
N ARG A 286 -9.55 19.98 13.74
CA ARG A 286 -8.89 19.17 14.77
C ARG A 286 -7.80 18.32 14.16
N ASN A 287 -6.83 17.92 14.98
CA ASN A 287 -5.83 16.99 14.49
C ASN A 287 -6.50 15.66 14.15
N ILE A 288 -6.22 15.14 12.96
CA ILE A 288 -6.76 13.86 12.49
C ILE A 288 -6.43 12.68 13.43
N ARG A 289 -5.39 12.77 14.26
CA ARG A 289 -5.04 11.73 15.23
C ARG A 289 -5.85 11.71 16.51
N GLU A 290 -6.63 12.76 16.77
CA GLU A 290 -7.60 12.76 17.88
C GLU A 290 -8.76 11.81 17.64
N TYR A 291 -9.00 11.42 16.38
CA TYR A 291 -9.94 10.37 16.06
C TYR A 291 -9.18 9.06 16.15
N GLU A 292 -9.35 8.35 17.26
CA GLU A 292 -8.71 7.05 17.56
C GLU A 292 -8.83 6.09 16.37
N PHE A 293 -7.86 6.12 15.46
CA PHE A 293 -7.74 5.11 14.42
C PHE A 293 -7.58 3.76 15.12
N PRO A 294 -8.12 2.66 14.57
CA PRO A 294 -7.87 1.33 15.10
C PRO A 294 -6.36 1.15 15.32
N ASN A 295 -5.99 0.72 16.52
CA ASN A 295 -4.61 0.50 16.90
C ASN A 295 -3.96 -0.35 15.81
N ILE A 296 -2.89 0.18 15.21
CA ILE A 296 -2.02 -0.64 14.37
C ILE A 296 -1.60 -1.81 15.27
N PRO A 297 -1.74 -3.07 14.82
CA PRO A 297 -1.28 -4.20 15.61
C PRO A 297 0.12 -3.87 16.13
N LYS A 298 0.43 -4.12 17.41
CA LYS A 298 1.78 -3.89 17.93
C LYS A 298 2.74 -4.76 17.12
N ILE A 299 3.32 -4.17 16.08
CA ILE A 299 4.40 -4.77 15.32
C ILE A 299 5.58 -4.64 16.27
N PRO A 300 6.27 -5.75 16.63
CA PRO A 300 7.51 -5.66 17.35
C PRO A 300 8.39 -4.63 16.65
N ASP A 301 8.94 -3.68 17.39
CA ASP A 301 9.69 -2.53 16.87
C ASP A 301 11.06 -3.00 16.33
N ASP A 302 11.02 -3.90 15.36
CA ASP A 302 12.16 -4.29 14.59
C ASP A 302 12.43 -3.15 13.61
N LYS A 303 13.59 -2.50 13.80
CA LYS A 303 14.08 -1.43 12.94
C LYS A 303 13.93 -1.78 11.45
N GLY A 304 14.03 -3.06 11.08
CA GLY A 304 13.82 -3.54 9.71
C GLY A 304 12.42 -3.26 9.14
N GLN A 305 11.35 -3.44 9.91
CA GLN A 305 9.98 -3.26 9.42
C GLN A 305 9.64 -1.77 9.23
N SER A 306 10.11 -0.90 10.14
CA SER A 306 9.95 0.55 10.00
C SER A 306 10.65 1.07 8.73
N VAL A 307 11.88 0.59 8.45
CA VAL A 307 12.61 0.93 7.23
C VAL A 307 11.87 0.45 5.98
N LEU A 308 11.37 -0.79 5.98
CA LEU A 308 10.59 -1.33 4.85
C LEU A 308 9.33 -0.49 4.59
N ASN A 309 8.57 -0.16 5.64
CA ASN A 309 7.36 0.64 5.47
C ASN A 309 7.68 2.06 4.96
N GLY A 310 8.78 2.66 5.43
CA GLY A 310 9.29 3.92 4.90
C GLY A 310 9.61 3.84 3.41
N ARG A 311 10.20 2.73 2.94
CA ARG A 311 10.44 2.48 1.50
C ARG A 311 9.15 2.33 0.71
N ILE A 312 8.16 1.60 1.24
CA ILE A 312 6.85 1.44 0.60
C ILE A 312 6.14 2.80 0.47
N ARG A 313 6.17 3.63 1.52
CA ARG A 313 5.59 4.98 1.51
C ARG A 313 6.06 5.81 0.32
N ARG A 314 7.35 5.70 -0.05
CA ARG A 314 7.95 6.47 -1.15
C ARG A 314 7.25 6.25 -2.49
N MET A 315 6.67 5.07 -2.71
CA MET A 315 5.92 4.73 -3.93
C MET A 315 4.62 5.54 -4.10
N PHE A 316 4.17 6.18 -3.02
CA PHE A 316 2.89 6.86 -2.93
C PHE A 316 3.02 8.37 -2.70
N LEU A 317 4.24 8.93 -2.79
CA LEU A 317 4.46 10.37 -2.63
C LEU A 317 3.65 11.21 -3.62
N TRP A 318 3.34 10.61 -4.76
CA TRP A 318 2.59 11.21 -5.85
C TRP A 318 1.06 11.08 -5.72
N LEU A 319 0.54 10.45 -4.66
CA LEU A 319 -0.90 10.51 -4.35
C LEU A 319 -1.26 11.90 -3.80
N GLY A 320 -2.38 12.48 -4.25
CA GLY A 320 -2.85 13.82 -3.85
C GLY A 320 -2.26 14.96 -4.70
N ASP A 321 -2.21 16.19 -4.16
CA ASP A 321 -1.58 17.36 -4.82
C ASP A 321 -0.04 17.31 -4.83
N GLY A 322 0.52 16.19 -4.34
CA GLY A 322 1.94 15.88 -4.27
C GLY A 322 2.66 15.68 -5.62
N ALA A 323 1.99 15.87 -6.77
CA ALA A 323 2.70 16.02 -8.04
C ALA A 323 3.68 17.22 -8.05
N ILE A 324 3.53 18.14 -7.09
CA ILE A 324 4.36 19.35 -6.91
C ILE A 324 5.20 19.32 -5.61
N ARG A 325 4.86 18.50 -4.61
CA ARG A 325 5.65 18.36 -3.38
C ARG A 325 6.77 17.34 -3.52
N GLY A 326 7.70 17.62 -4.43
CA GLY A 326 9.10 17.30 -4.16
C GLY A 326 9.64 18.45 -3.34
N ASP A 327 9.55 18.39 -2.02
CA ASP A 327 10.54 19.09 -1.20
C ASP A 327 10.58 18.66 0.27
N SER A 328 11.82 18.47 0.71
CA SER A 328 12.38 18.67 2.04
C SER A 328 11.78 17.92 3.24
N SER A 329 12.33 16.74 3.53
CA SER A 329 12.94 16.46 4.84
C SER A 329 13.77 15.17 4.75
N ALA A 330 15.01 15.29 5.20
CA ALA A 330 16.08 14.30 5.19
C ALA A 330 15.75 13.01 5.96
#